data_AF-A0A7W7QFU0-F1
#
_entry.id   AF-A0A7W7QFU0-F1
#
_cell.length_a   1.000
_cell.length_b   1.000
_cell.length_c   1.000
_cell.angle_alpha   90.00
_cell.angle_beta   90.00
_cell.angle_gamma   90.00
#
_symmetry.space_group_name_H-M   'P 1'
#
loop_
_entity.id
_entity.type
_entity.pdbx_description
1 polymer ?
#
loop_
_entity_poly.entity_id
_entity_poly.type
_entity_poly.pdbx_seq_one_letter_code
_entity_poly.pdbx_strand_id
1 'polypeptide(L)'
;MTIDATEMPAQSESDSGRIPLSYNQEFLSVFDEGNEVGPFGPFYHLAYGWRIRGHVDVECLRSALDSVVQRHEALRTLVTRGADGYQTVHPSGPPRLEVRDLPGTDPADRHRVAEELLIELECGPLRSDELPLLQAVLARFDDNDAVLALFAHHTAVDGMSMHVLIRDLSRTYARLRGHDLPALPEVSQYQEYVVWERERFADAKIARSRDYWREALQGAEFAAFTADRPKSASGEKKSAVRRLRVDDDLTGAVLDLARDTRCSVFMVMTAVYNVFLNRMLDITDVVVFTVSSGRGQARFQETVGGFFNPMPLRTDVAGCASFRDVLVRTRRTCLGAYSNQIPFAQVMADSPGLGRPFLADDVSVHGFQVFQFPEVMNAEVVGDVELTEIRRVLPQDLGSDLPDGALWTFDVDTANQDMLGCLQYNTNLFDEATIDTVVDTFVRVLRTLVTDPDAPLTIS
;
A
#
# COMPACT_ATOMS: atom_id res chain seq x y z
N MET A 1 -18.90 6.70 26.11
CA MET A 1 -18.13 5.92 27.11
C MET A 1 -16.81 6.63 27.25
N THR A 2 -16.58 7.21 28.43
CA THR A 2 -15.40 8.00 28.78
C THR A 2 -14.15 7.15 28.58
N ILE A 3 -13.23 7.60 27.74
CA ILE A 3 -11.95 6.93 27.48
C ILE A 3 -11.04 7.30 28.65
N ASP A 4 -10.73 6.30 29.46
CA ASP A 4 -9.83 6.41 30.60
C ASP A 4 -8.41 6.66 30.08
N ALA A 5 -7.85 7.80 30.46
CA ALA A 5 -6.46 8.15 30.25
C ALA A 5 -5.68 7.58 31.43
N THR A 6 -5.25 6.33 31.34
CA THR A 6 -4.40 5.73 32.37
C THR A 6 -3.30 4.86 31.79
N GLU A 7 -2.10 5.22 32.23
CA GLU A 7 -0.85 4.45 32.32
C GLU A 7 -0.07 4.16 31.03
N MET A 8 0.89 5.05 30.78
CA MET A 8 2.12 4.74 30.04
C MET A 8 2.84 3.57 30.73
N PRO A 9 3.16 2.47 30.03
CA PRO A 9 4.28 1.65 30.44
C PRO A 9 5.54 2.49 30.28
N ALA A 10 6.39 2.49 31.31
CA ALA A 10 7.75 3.00 31.22
C ALA A 10 8.44 2.40 29.99
N GLN A 11 9.31 3.18 29.33
CA GLN A 11 10.21 2.70 28.29
C GLN A 11 10.77 1.35 28.72
N SER A 12 10.40 0.26 28.04
CA SER A 12 11.09 -0.99 28.25
C SER A 12 12.48 -0.78 27.65
N GLU A 13 13.45 -0.44 28.49
CA GLU A 13 14.85 -0.61 28.17
C GLU A 13 15.04 -2.11 27.87
N SER A 14 14.94 -2.48 26.60
CA SER A 14 15.53 -3.74 26.17
C SER A 14 17.03 -3.52 26.28
N ASP A 15 17.64 -4.22 27.22
CA ASP A 15 19.04 -4.12 27.67
C ASP A 15 20.08 -4.43 26.55
N SER A 16 19.65 -4.47 25.28
CA SER A 16 20.45 -4.75 24.09
C SER A 16 20.17 -3.81 22.90
N GLY A 17 19.23 -2.87 22.99
CA GLY A 17 18.81 -2.03 21.85
C GLY A 17 18.11 -2.80 20.71
N ARG A 18 17.77 -4.08 20.95
CA ARG A 18 17.05 -4.95 20.00
C ARG A 18 15.56 -4.84 20.27
N ILE A 19 14.80 -4.49 19.25
CA ILE A 19 13.33 -4.45 19.26
C ILE A 19 12.83 -5.68 18.48
N PRO A 20 11.78 -6.40 18.90
CA PRO A 20 11.29 -7.54 18.12
C PRO A 20 10.84 -7.10 16.71
N LEU A 21 10.69 -8.04 15.78
CA LEU A 21 10.02 -7.74 14.52
C LEU A 21 8.57 -7.28 14.77
N SER A 22 8.04 -6.44 13.90
CA SER A 22 6.59 -6.24 13.82
C SER A 22 5.89 -7.50 13.29
N TYR A 23 4.60 -7.66 13.56
CA TYR A 23 3.83 -8.75 12.94
C TYR A 23 3.83 -8.70 11.41
N ASN A 24 3.92 -7.50 10.82
CA ASN A 24 4.04 -7.32 9.38
C ASN A 24 5.40 -7.82 8.87
N GLN A 25 6.49 -7.51 9.55
CA GLN A 25 7.82 -8.05 9.20
C GLN A 25 7.90 -9.57 9.39
N GLU A 26 7.21 -10.14 10.39
CA GLU A 26 7.06 -11.60 10.51
C GLU A 26 6.31 -12.20 9.32
N PHE A 27 5.22 -11.55 8.89
CA PHE A 27 4.49 -11.97 7.70
C PHE A 27 5.35 -11.91 6.44
N LEU A 28 6.11 -10.82 6.24
CA LEU A 28 7.06 -10.72 5.13
C LEU A 28 8.14 -11.82 5.19
N SER A 29 8.52 -12.27 6.39
CA SER A 29 9.50 -13.35 6.56
C SER A 29 9.01 -14.70 6.03
N VAL A 30 7.71 -14.87 5.77
CA VAL A 30 7.16 -16.07 5.10
C VAL A 30 7.59 -16.11 3.62
N PHE A 31 7.81 -14.96 3.00
CA PHE A 31 8.24 -14.82 1.61
C PHE A 31 9.73 -14.49 1.51
N ASP A 32 10.49 -14.77 2.55
CA ASP A 32 11.91 -14.44 2.59
C ASP A 32 12.73 -15.36 1.69
N GLU A 33 13.33 -14.78 0.65
CA GLU A 33 14.15 -15.46 -0.34
C GLU A 33 15.63 -15.00 -0.29
N GLY A 34 16.01 -14.25 0.75
CA GLY A 34 17.38 -13.75 0.93
C GLY A 34 17.47 -12.23 0.88
N ASN A 35 18.63 -11.72 0.44
CA ASN A 35 18.93 -10.27 0.38
C ASN A 35 18.84 -9.68 -1.03
N GLU A 36 18.61 -10.51 -2.05
CA GLU A 36 18.71 -10.09 -3.46
C GLU A 36 17.33 -10.06 -4.15
N VAL A 37 16.34 -10.75 -3.59
CA VAL A 37 14.96 -10.82 -4.11
C VAL A 37 13.98 -10.88 -2.93
N GLY A 38 12.70 -10.62 -3.21
CA GLY A 38 11.64 -10.67 -2.21
C GLY A 38 11.60 -9.45 -1.29
N PRO A 39 10.87 -9.53 -0.17
CA PRO A 39 10.53 -8.37 0.65
C PRO A 39 11.71 -7.76 1.45
N PHE A 40 12.86 -8.42 1.46
CA PHE A 40 14.12 -7.90 2.03
C PHE A 40 15.20 -7.72 0.95
N GLY A 41 14.83 -7.91 -0.32
CA GLY A 41 15.67 -7.60 -1.47
C GLY A 41 15.63 -6.12 -1.82
N PRO A 42 16.52 -5.67 -2.71
CA PRO A 42 16.68 -4.25 -3.00
C PRO A 42 15.54 -3.64 -3.82
N PHE A 43 14.60 -4.45 -4.32
CA PHE A 43 13.51 -3.96 -5.17
C PHE A 43 12.19 -3.79 -4.41
N TYR A 44 12.12 -4.14 -3.11
CA TYR A 44 10.90 -4.01 -2.30
C TYR A 44 10.78 -2.62 -1.66
N HIS A 45 10.50 -1.63 -2.50
CA HIS A 45 10.45 -0.22 -2.13
C HIS A 45 9.21 0.49 -2.69
N LEU A 46 9.02 1.75 -2.29
CA LEU A 46 7.97 2.63 -2.80
C LEU A 46 8.62 3.89 -3.38
N ALA A 47 8.18 4.30 -4.57
CA ALA A 47 8.52 5.60 -5.17
C ALA A 47 7.27 6.46 -5.33
N TYR A 48 7.30 7.66 -4.75
CA TYR A 48 6.25 8.67 -4.88
C TYR A 48 6.88 9.97 -5.35
N GLY A 49 6.17 10.74 -6.16
CA GLY A 49 6.69 11.99 -6.71
C GLY A 49 5.71 13.13 -6.55
N TRP A 50 6.25 14.32 -6.30
CA TRP A 50 5.48 15.56 -6.22
C TRP A 50 6.04 16.58 -7.19
N ARG A 51 5.16 17.14 -8.01
CA ARG A 51 5.46 18.34 -8.78
C ARG A 51 5.59 19.51 -7.81
N ILE A 52 6.65 20.28 -7.97
CA ILE A 52 6.89 21.51 -7.21
C ILE A 52 6.76 22.69 -8.16
N ARG A 53 5.83 23.61 -7.88
CA ARG A 53 5.80 24.94 -8.50
C ARG A 53 6.35 25.96 -7.50
N GLY A 54 7.37 26.70 -7.90
CA GLY A 54 8.10 27.65 -7.06
C GLY A 54 9.59 27.32 -6.97
N HIS A 55 10.36 28.26 -6.41
CA HIS A 55 11.82 28.16 -6.35
C HIS A 55 12.31 27.26 -5.21
N VAL A 56 13.05 26.21 -5.57
CA VAL A 56 13.61 25.25 -4.62
C VAL A 56 15.06 25.58 -4.28
N ASP A 57 15.28 26.08 -3.07
CA ASP A 57 16.59 26.10 -2.41
C ASP A 57 17.03 24.65 -2.07
N VAL A 58 18.06 24.17 -2.77
CA VAL A 58 18.57 22.80 -2.67
C VAL A 58 19.23 22.52 -1.33
N GLU A 59 19.96 23.48 -0.76
CA GLU A 59 20.65 23.28 0.53
C GLU A 59 19.63 23.20 1.66
N CYS A 60 18.63 24.09 1.63
CA CYS A 60 17.52 24.05 2.56
C CYS A 60 16.72 22.74 2.45
N LEU A 61 16.49 22.23 1.23
CA LEU A 61 15.84 20.93 1.02
C LEU A 61 16.67 19.78 1.59
N ARG A 62 18.00 19.82 1.41
CA ARG A 62 18.90 18.82 1.99
C ARG A 62 18.86 18.84 3.52
N SER A 63 18.88 20.01 4.15
CA SER A 63 18.75 20.15 5.61
C SER A 63 17.38 19.70 6.13
N ALA A 64 16.31 19.96 5.36
CA ALA A 64 14.98 19.48 5.70
C ALA A 64 14.90 17.95 5.64
N LEU A 65 15.51 17.33 4.62
CA LEU A 65 15.56 15.88 4.46
C LEU A 65 16.35 15.21 5.60
N ASP A 66 17.50 15.77 5.99
CA ASP A 66 18.26 15.32 7.17
C ASP A 66 17.40 15.37 8.44
N SER A 67 16.67 16.47 8.66
CA SER A 67 15.79 16.63 9.81
C SER A 67 14.66 15.60 9.84
N VAL A 68 14.08 15.26 8.68
CA VAL A 68 13.03 14.24 8.56
C VAL A 68 13.58 12.84 8.84
N VAL A 69 14.76 12.49 8.33
CA VAL A 69 15.42 11.20 8.62
C VAL A 69 15.77 11.09 10.11
N GLN A 70 16.22 12.17 10.75
CA GLN A 70 16.45 12.21 12.19
C GLN A 70 15.16 12.00 12.98
N ARG A 71 14.07 12.67 12.57
CA ARG A 71 12.75 12.66 13.24
C ARG A 71 12.08 11.29 13.25
N HIS A 72 12.23 10.49 12.20
CA HIS A 72 11.53 9.21 12.03
C HIS A 72 12.49 8.03 12.12
N GLU A 73 12.52 7.34 13.26
CA GLU A 73 13.44 6.24 13.53
C GLU A 73 13.32 5.08 12.55
N ALA A 74 12.13 4.82 12.00
CA ALA A 74 11.89 3.77 11.01
C ALA A 74 12.79 3.90 9.77
N LEU A 75 13.11 5.13 9.34
CA LEU A 75 14.01 5.39 8.20
C LEU A 75 15.47 5.03 8.45
N ARG A 76 15.81 4.72 9.71
CA ARG A 76 17.14 4.38 10.20
C ARG A 76 17.16 3.00 10.87
N THR A 77 16.12 2.20 10.67
CA THR A 77 15.95 0.92 11.36
C THR A 77 16.24 -0.24 10.42
N LEU A 78 17.31 -0.98 10.70
CA LEU A 78 17.65 -2.19 9.95
C LEU A 78 17.02 -3.42 10.60
N VAL A 79 16.60 -4.36 9.76
CA VAL A 79 15.96 -5.62 10.17
C VAL A 79 16.97 -6.76 10.11
N THR A 80 17.22 -7.40 11.24
CA THR A 80 17.91 -8.69 11.31
C THR A 80 16.89 -9.80 11.29
N ARG A 81 17.00 -10.69 10.30
CA ARG A 81 16.05 -11.79 10.04
C ARG A 81 16.45 -13.08 10.79
N GLY A 82 15.53 -14.03 10.86
CA GLY A 82 15.72 -15.35 11.47
C GLY A 82 14.77 -15.61 12.65
N ALA A 83 14.94 -16.77 13.29
CA ALA A 83 14.05 -17.20 14.39
C ALA A 83 14.01 -16.22 15.58
N ASP A 84 15.14 -15.57 15.87
CA ASP A 84 15.26 -14.52 16.89
C ASP A 84 15.34 -13.12 16.26
N GLY A 85 14.65 -12.92 15.13
CA GLY A 85 14.71 -11.69 14.35
C GLY A 85 14.39 -10.43 15.16
N TYR A 86 15.09 -9.34 14.85
CA TYR A 86 14.97 -8.08 15.57
C TYR A 86 15.27 -6.87 14.69
N GLN A 87 14.86 -5.71 15.16
CA GLN A 87 15.09 -4.39 14.59
C GLN A 87 16.15 -3.65 15.39
N THR A 88 17.02 -2.91 14.71
CA THR A 88 18.03 -2.04 15.32
C THR A 88 17.93 -0.64 14.74
N VAL A 89 17.77 0.36 15.61
CA VAL A 89 17.78 1.77 15.23
C VAL A 89 19.21 2.28 15.16
N HIS A 90 19.61 2.82 14.02
CA HIS A 90 20.94 3.38 13.81
C HIS A 90 20.93 4.91 13.91
N PRO A 91 22.06 5.54 14.26
CA PRO A 91 22.22 6.99 14.14
C PRO A 91 21.92 7.48 12.73
N SER A 92 21.45 8.73 12.60
CA SER A 92 21.23 9.34 11.29
C SER A 92 22.56 9.53 10.56
N GLY A 93 22.59 9.16 9.28
CA GLY A 93 23.65 9.53 8.35
C GLY A 93 23.26 10.74 7.50
N PRO A 94 24.17 11.26 6.66
CA PRO A 94 23.83 12.34 5.74
C PRO A 94 22.70 11.90 4.78
N PRO A 95 21.73 12.76 4.49
CA PRO A 95 20.64 12.41 3.58
C PRO A 95 21.18 12.23 2.15
N ARG A 96 20.58 11.31 1.39
CA ARG A 96 20.85 11.18 -0.04
C ARG A 96 19.82 11.98 -0.83
N LEU A 97 20.25 13.14 -1.32
CA LEU A 97 19.52 13.98 -2.26
C LEU A 97 20.32 14.10 -3.56
N GLU A 98 19.82 13.48 -4.62
CA GLU A 98 20.31 13.70 -5.98
C GLU A 98 19.60 14.91 -6.60
N VAL A 99 20.33 15.75 -7.34
CA VAL A 99 19.75 16.86 -8.10
C VAL A 99 20.03 16.64 -9.58
N ARG A 100 18.99 16.64 -10.40
CA ARG A 100 19.05 16.49 -11.84
C ARG A 100 18.52 17.74 -12.51
N ASP A 101 19.34 18.41 -13.31
CA ASP A 101 18.89 19.53 -14.13
C ASP A 101 18.44 19.01 -15.49
N LEU A 102 17.18 19.30 -15.85
CA LEU A 102 16.52 18.89 -17.08
C LEU A 102 16.13 20.11 -17.95
N PRO A 103 17.09 21.01 -18.26
CA PRO A 103 16.79 22.24 -18.98
C PRO A 103 16.31 21.93 -20.40
N GLY A 104 15.38 22.75 -20.90
CA GLY A 104 14.87 22.63 -22.27
C GLY A 104 13.80 21.55 -22.47
N THR A 105 13.31 20.91 -21.40
CA THR A 105 12.13 20.06 -21.48
C THR A 105 10.89 20.93 -21.75
N ASP A 106 10.18 20.63 -22.85
CA ASP A 106 8.94 21.30 -23.22
C ASP A 106 7.92 21.20 -22.07
N PRO A 107 7.27 22.30 -21.65
CA PRO A 107 6.18 22.27 -20.66
C PRO A 107 5.16 21.14 -20.86
N ALA A 108 4.82 20.80 -22.11
CA ALA A 108 3.88 19.72 -22.44
C ALA A 108 4.41 18.32 -22.08
N ASP A 109 5.73 18.12 -22.05
CA ASP A 109 6.39 16.85 -21.76
C ASP A 109 6.72 16.66 -20.28
N ARG A 110 6.68 17.73 -19.47
CA ARG A 110 7.22 17.69 -18.09
C ARG A 110 6.52 16.70 -17.17
N HIS A 111 5.23 16.42 -17.39
CA HIS A 111 4.51 15.39 -16.62
C HIS A 111 4.98 13.98 -16.98
N ARG A 112 5.08 13.67 -18.27
CA ARG A 112 5.61 12.40 -18.78
C ARG A 112 7.03 12.15 -18.25
N VAL A 113 7.91 13.15 -18.31
CA VAL A 113 9.29 13.05 -17.77
C VAL A 113 9.29 12.80 -16.26
N ALA A 114 8.32 13.36 -15.53
CA ALA A 114 8.17 13.12 -14.10
C ALA A 114 7.77 11.66 -13.80
N GLU A 115 6.85 11.10 -14.58
CA GLU A 115 6.49 9.68 -14.48
C GLU A 115 7.65 8.76 -14.87
N GLU A 116 8.40 9.09 -15.92
CA GLU A 116 9.59 8.34 -16.35
C GLU A 116 10.67 8.31 -15.26
N LEU A 117 10.87 9.43 -14.55
CA LEU A 117 11.77 9.47 -13.39
C LEU A 117 11.31 8.49 -12.29
N LEU A 118 10.01 8.41 -12.00
CA LEU A 118 9.50 7.47 -11.00
C LEU A 118 9.69 6.02 -11.44
N ILE A 119 9.45 5.72 -12.71
CA ILE A 119 9.70 4.39 -13.29
C ILE A 119 11.19 4.04 -13.20
N GLU A 120 12.09 4.98 -13.52
CA GLU A 120 13.54 4.78 -13.40
C GLU A 120 13.93 4.43 -11.97
N LEU A 121 13.40 5.16 -10.98
CA LEU A 121 13.67 4.90 -9.56
C LEU A 121 13.15 3.53 -9.13
N GLU A 122 11.94 3.14 -9.56
CA GLU A 122 11.38 1.82 -9.24
C GLU A 122 12.09 0.65 -9.95
N CYS A 123 12.86 0.92 -11.01
CA CYS A 123 13.76 -0.06 -11.62
C CYS A 123 15.10 -0.18 -10.88
N GLY A 124 15.45 0.79 -10.04
CA GLY A 124 16.73 0.89 -9.35
C GLY A 124 16.73 0.17 -7.99
N PRO A 125 17.89 -0.29 -7.49
CA PRO A 125 17.96 -0.97 -6.20
C PRO A 125 18.00 0.00 -5.02
N LEU A 126 17.34 -0.36 -3.93
CA LEU A 126 17.47 0.24 -2.60
C LEU A 126 17.58 -0.88 -1.55
N ARG A 127 18.79 -1.13 -1.05
CA ARG A 127 19.02 -2.23 -0.11
C ARG A 127 18.35 -2.00 1.24
N SER A 128 17.81 -3.06 1.84
CA SER A 128 17.19 -3.03 3.17
C SER A 128 18.17 -3.29 4.32
N ASP A 129 19.37 -3.78 4.01
CA ASP A 129 20.39 -4.21 4.97
C ASP A 129 21.49 -3.16 5.19
N GLU A 130 21.39 -2.00 4.55
CA GLU A 130 22.27 -0.86 4.76
C GLU A 130 21.52 0.47 4.68
N LEU A 131 22.08 1.52 5.30
CA LEU A 131 21.52 2.86 5.23
C LEU A 131 22.04 3.62 3.99
N PRO A 132 21.23 4.55 3.43
CA PRO A 132 19.91 4.98 3.91
C PRO A 132 18.75 4.16 3.34
N LEU A 133 17.65 4.07 4.10
CA LEU A 133 16.39 3.45 3.66
C LEU A 133 15.42 4.43 2.96
N LEU A 134 15.79 5.71 2.88
CA LEU A 134 15.09 6.77 2.14
C LEU A 134 16.12 7.54 1.30
N GLN A 135 15.78 7.75 0.04
CA GLN A 135 16.50 8.59 -0.91
C GLN A 135 15.54 9.60 -1.54
N ALA A 136 16.07 10.71 -2.01
CA ALA A 136 15.30 11.72 -2.73
C ALA A 136 16.01 12.13 -4.02
N VAL A 137 15.22 12.42 -5.05
CA VAL A 137 15.70 13.02 -6.30
C VAL A 137 14.90 14.29 -6.58
N LEU A 138 15.61 15.42 -6.74
CA LEU A 138 15.05 16.67 -7.20
C LEU A 138 15.41 16.86 -8.68
N ALA A 139 14.44 16.68 -9.57
CA ALA A 139 14.57 16.95 -10.99
C ALA A 139 14.03 18.34 -11.34
N ARG A 140 14.89 19.27 -11.74
CA ARG A 140 14.52 20.67 -12.03
C ARG A 140 14.38 20.89 -13.53
N PHE A 141 13.23 21.38 -13.97
CA PHE A 141 13.00 21.75 -15.36
C PHE A 141 13.43 23.20 -15.63
N ASP A 142 13.17 24.07 -14.66
CA ASP A 142 13.62 25.45 -14.59
C ASP A 142 13.64 25.94 -13.12
N ASP A 143 13.85 27.24 -12.91
CA ASP A 143 13.98 27.85 -11.59
C ASP A 143 12.71 27.76 -10.72
N ASN A 144 11.54 27.53 -11.31
CA ASN A 144 10.23 27.53 -10.62
C ASN A 144 9.41 26.26 -10.87
N ASP A 145 10.03 25.23 -11.44
CA ASP A 145 9.32 24.01 -11.80
C ASP A 145 10.21 22.79 -11.68
N ALA A 146 9.86 21.91 -10.74
CA ALA A 146 10.66 20.74 -10.41
C ALA A 146 9.76 19.54 -10.06
N VAL A 147 10.39 18.38 -9.92
CA VAL A 147 9.81 17.17 -9.36
C VAL A 147 10.68 16.72 -8.21
N LEU A 148 10.08 16.48 -7.06
CA LEU A 148 10.72 15.82 -5.94
C LEU A 148 10.17 14.40 -5.86
N ALA A 149 11.02 13.42 -6.11
CA ALA A 149 10.72 12.01 -5.89
C ALA A 149 11.30 11.58 -4.54
N LEU A 150 10.49 10.88 -3.75
CA LEU A 150 10.92 10.17 -2.54
C LEU A 150 10.88 8.66 -2.82
N PHE A 151 11.95 7.98 -2.44
CA PHE A 151 12.16 6.56 -2.71
C PHE A 151 12.62 5.86 -1.45
N ALA A 152 11.80 4.94 -0.92
CA ALA A 152 12.07 4.35 0.39
C ALA A 152 11.75 2.85 0.43
N HIS A 153 12.52 2.10 1.23
CA HIS A 153 12.35 0.66 1.35
C HIS A 153 11.04 0.34 2.09
N HIS A 154 10.23 -0.56 1.54
CA HIS A 154 8.86 -0.79 1.98
C HIS A 154 8.78 -1.54 3.33
N THR A 155 9.90 -2.08 3.84
CA THR A 155 9.98 -2.56 5.24
C THR A 155 10.00 -1.43 6.27
N ALA A 156 10.39 -0.21 5.87
CA ALA A 156 10.47 0.96 6.74
C ALA A 156 9.29 1.92 6.57
N VAL A 157 8.58 1.85 5.45
CA VAL A 157 7.48 2.77 5.10
C VAL A 157 6.31 2.03 4.48
N ASP A 158 5.13 2.62 4.55
CA ASP A 158 3.94 2.25 3.76
C ASP A 158 3.43 3.46 2.96
N GLY A 159 2.40 3.28 2.13
CA GLY A 159 1.83 4.38 1.34
C GLY A 159 1.39 5.58 2.19
N MET A 160 0.84 5.36 3.39
CA MET A 160 0.50 6.44 4.32
C MET A 160 1.74 7.15 4.87
N SER A 161 2.81 6.42 5.13
CA SER A 161 4.09 6.98 5.56
C SER A 161 4.67 7.94 4.51
N MET A 162 4.54 7.63 3.22
CA MET A 162 5.02 8.53 2.15
C MET A 162 4.34 9.91 2.23
N HIS A 163 3.05 9.96 2.55
CA HIS A 163 2.29 11.20 2.76
C HIS A 163 2.72 11.95 4.03
N VAL A 164 2.99 11.22 5.12
CA VAL A 164 3.57 11.82 6.34
C VAL A 164 4.95 12.43 6.04
N LEU A 165 5.79 11.73 5.27
CA LEU A 165 7.13 12.16 4.93
C LEU A 165 7.12 13.45 4.11
N ILE A 166 6.31 13.54 3.04
CA ILE A 166 6.25 14.76 2.24
C ILE A 166 5.68 15.94 3.03
N ARG A 167 4.68 15.71 3.89
CA ARG A 167 4.13 16.73 4.79
C ARG A 167 5.19 17.26 5.77
N ASP A 168 5.89 16.35 6.44
CA ASP A 168 6.92 16.73 7.40
C ASP A 168 8.10 17.42 6.71
N LEU A 169 8.49 16.95 5.52
CA LEU A 169 9.55 17.52 4.70
C LEU A 169 9.21 18.94 4.24
N SER A 170 8.05 19.14 3.64
CA SER A 170 7.62 20.44 3.12
C SER A 170 7.46 21.49 4.22
N ARG A 171 6.89 21.13 5.37
CA ARG A 171 6.76 22.02 6.53
C ARG A 171 8.10 22.36 7.15
N THR A 172 9.00 21.38 7.28
CA THR A 172 10.36 21.61 7.78
C THR A 172 11.13 22.52 6.84
N TYR A 173 11.03 22.26 5.53
CA TYR A 173 11.61 23.10 4.49
C TYR A 173 11.13 24.55 4.57
N ALA A 174 9.81 24.78 4.60
CA ALA A 174 9.25 26.13 4.67
C ALA A 174 9.66 26.86 5.96
N ARG A 175 9.75 26.16 7.11
CA ARG A 175 10.28 26.75 8.35
C ARG A 175 11.75 27.16 8.22
N LEU A 176 12.59 26.32 7.60
CA LEU A 176 13.99 26.65 7.34
C LEU A 176 14.15 27.83 6.35
N ARG A 177 13.20 27.99 5.44
CA ARG A 177 13.07 29.18 4.56
C ARG A 177 12.55 30.43 5.28
N GLY A 178 12.21 30.35 6.56
CA GLY A 178 11.77 31.48 7.39
C GLY A 178 10.25 31.72 7.39
N HIS A 179 9.44 30.80 6.87
CA HIS A 179 7.99 30.90 6.97
C HIS A 179 7.51 30.59 8.40
N ASP A 180 6.56 31.39 8.88
CA ASP A 180 5.94 31.22 10.19
C ASP A 180 4.88 30.10 10.14
N LEU A 181 5.35 28.86 10.28
CA LEU A 181 4.52 27.67 10.40
C LEU A 181 4.66 27.08 11.80
N PRO A 182 3.61 26.43 12.35
CA PRO A 182 3.72 25.74 13.63
C PRO A 182 4.80 24.66 13.58
N ALA A 183 5.39 24.36 14.74
CA ALA A 183 6.32 23.24 14.83
C ALA A 183 5.57 21.93 14.56
N LEU A 184 6.25 20.97 13.95
CA LEU A 184 5.70 19.62 13.83
C LEU A 184 5.48 19.07 15.25
N PRO A 185 4.34 18.43 15.52
CA PRO A 185 4.07 17.83 16.83
C PRO A 185 5.08 16.74 17.14
N GLU A 186 5.19 16.33 18.39
CA GLU A 186 5.91 15.09 18.72
C GLU A 186 5.21 13.90 18.06
N VAL A 187 5.98 12.95 17.55
CA VAL A 187 5.48 11.77 16.84
C VAL A 187 5.93 10.51 17.57
N SER A 188 5.01 9.57 17.78
CA SER A 188 5.38 8.25 18.28
C SER A 188 6.19 7.50 17.22
N GLN A 189 7.21 6.78 17.66
CA GLN A 189 8.11 6.04 16.79
C GLN A 189 7.56 4.63 16.49
N TYR A 190 8.00 4.03 15.39
CA TYR A 190 7.51 2.71 14.96
C TYR A 190 7.82 1.61 15.98
N GLN A 191 8.93 1.74 16.70
CA GLN A 191 9.37 0.83 17.76
C GLN A 191 8.37 0.82 18.93
N GLU A 192 7.79 1.99 19.25
CA GLU A 192 6.73 2.08 20.26
C GLU A 192 5.45 1.37 19.78
N TYR A 193 5.14 1.48 18.47
CA TYR A 193 4.05 0.71 17.87
C TYR A 193 4.30 -0.79 17.95
N VAL A 194 5.52 -1.25 17.64
CA VAL A 194 5.90 -2.67 17.68
C VAL A 194 5.73 -3.25 19.09
N VAL A 195 6.17 -2.52 20.12
CA VAL A 195 5.96 -2.96 21.51
C VAL A 195 4.47 -2.98 21.84
N TRP A 196 3.75 -1.91 21.49
CA TRP A 196 2.32 -1.80 21.73
C TRP A 196 1.51 -2.92 21.04
N GLU A 197 1.81 -3.27 19.79
CA GLU A 197 1.05 -4.29 19.06
C GLU A 197 1.24 -5.68 19.68
N ARG A 198 2.45 -6.00 20.17
CA ARG A 198 2.73 -7.26 20.87
C ARG A 198 1.92 -7.36 22.15
N GLU A 199 1.85 -6.27 22.92
CA GLU A 199 1.03 -6.22 24.12
C GLU A 199 -0.47 -6.26 23.82
N ARG A 200 -0.91 -5.62 22.73
CA ARG A 200 -2.32 -5.49 22.34
C ARG A 200 -2.88 -6.79 21.80
N PHE A 201 -2.10 -7.51 20.99
CA PHE A 201 -2.51 -8.72 20.30
C PHE A 201 -2.01 -10.01 20.96
N ALA A 202 -1.51 -9.92 22.20
CA ALA A 202 -1.34 -11.09 23.06
C ALA A 202 -2.66 -11.87 23.20
N ASP A 203 -2.59 -13.20 23.09
CA ASP A 203 -3.73 -14.12 22.90
C ASP A 203 -4.97 -13.82 23.76
N ALA A 204 -4.78 -13.54 25.05
CA ALA A 204 -5.89 -13.29 25.96
C ALA A 204 -6.74 -12.05 25.59
N LYS A 205 -6.15 -11.05 24.93
CA LYS A 205 -6.82 -9.78 24.58
C LYS A 205 -7.53 -9.82 23.22
N ILE A 206 -7.40 -10.91 22.47
CA ILE A 206 -7.93 -11.05 21.11
C ILE A 206 -8.82 -12.27 20.91
N ALA A 207 -9.17 -12.99 21.98
CA ALA A 207 -9.96 -14.22 21.92
C ALA A 207 -11.24 -14.07 21.06
N ARG A 208 -12.01 -12.99 21.26
CA ARG A 208 -13.22 -12.72 20.47
C ARG A 208 -12.94 -12.54 18.97
N SER A 209 -11.88 -11.82 18.62
CA SER A 209 -11.49 -11.65 17.21
C SER A 209 -11.01 -12.97 16.61
N ARG A 210 -10.26 -13.78 17.37
CA ARG A 210 -9.83 -15.13 16.95
C ARG A 210 -11.02 -16.08 16.75
N ASP A 211 -12.03 -16.04 17.63
CA ASP A 211 -13.27 -16.81 17.45
C ASP A 211 -13.98 -16.40 16.16
N TYR A 212 -14.13 -15.10 15.91
CA TYR A 212 -14.70 -14.58 14.67
C TYR A 212 -13.96 -15.09 13.43
N TRP A 213 -12.62 -15.02 13.41
CA TRP A 213 -11.84 -15.46 12.26
C TRP A 213 -11.90 -16.97 12.04
N ARG A 214 -11.88 -17.77 13.11
CA ARG A 214 -12.04 -19.24 13.01
C ARG A 214 -13.38 -19.62 12.40
N GLU A 215 -14.46 -18.95 12.78
CA GLU A 215 -15.79 -19.18 12.20
C GLU A 215 -15.85 -18.67 10.75
N ALA A 216 -15.44 -17.43 10.51
CA ALA A 216 -15.53 -16.78 9.21
C ALA A 216 -14.70 -17.51 8.13
N LEU A 217 -13.55 -18.08 8.50
CA LEU A 217 -12.60 -18.70 7.57
C LEU A 217 -12.57 -20.22 7.64
N GLN A 218 -13.55 -20.85 8.30
CA GLN A 218 -13.60 -22.30 8.40
C GLN A 218 -13.65 -22.93 7.00
N GLY A 219 -12.65 -23.74 6.68
CA GLY A 219 -12.52 -24.43 5.40
C GLY A 219 -12.27 -23.52 4.19
N ALA A 220 -11.95 -22.24 4.42
CA ALA A 220 -11.68 -21.27 3.36
C ALA A 220 -10.25 -21.42 2.82
N GLU A 221 -10.11 -21.22 1.51
CA GLU A 221 -8.83 -21.04 0.81
C GLU A 221 -8.93 -19.77 -0.03
N PHE A 222 -7.82 -19.03 -0.23
CA PHE A 222 -7.86 -17.86 -1.11
C PHE A 222 -8.20 -18.24 -2.55
N ALA A 223 -8.99 -17.39 -3.20
CA ALA A 223 -9.19 -17.46 -4.64
C ALA A 223 -7.84 -17.26 -5.35
N ALA A 224 -7.53 -18.13 -6.31
CA ALA A 224 -6.26 -18.11 -7.03
C ALA A 224 -6.48 -18.33 -8.52
N PHE A 225 -5.68 -17.63 -9.33
CA PHE A 225 -5.66 -17.74 -10.77
C PHE A 225 -4.61 -18.77 -11.18
N THR A 226 -4.89 -19.55 -12.21
CA THR A 226 -3.85 -20.38 -12.85
C THR A 226 -2.78 -19.47 -13.45
N ALA A 227 -1.53 -19.70 -13.08
CA ALA A 227 -0.39 -18.99 -13.63
C ALA A 227 -0.04 -19.52 -15.03
N ASP A 228 0.53 -18.69 -15.89
CA ASP A 228 0.97 -19.12 -17.22
C ASP A 228 2.20 -20.04 -17.14
N ARG A 229 2.99 -19.89 -16.07
CA ARG A 229 4.17 -20.71 -15.78
C ARG A 229 4.17 -21.10 -14.29
N PRO A 230 4.58 -22.33 -13.94
CA PRO A 230 4.67 -22.73 -12.56
C PRO A 230 5.82 -22.01 -11.84
N LYS A 231 5.69 -21.77 -10.53
CA LYS A 231 6.69 -21.12 -9.68
C LYS A 231 8.05 -21.84 -9.75
N SER A 232 8.03 -23.17 -9.78
CA SER A 232 9.21 -24.04 -9.87
C SER A 232 10.00 -23.91 -11.19
N ALA A 233 9.34 -23.51 -12.28
CA ALA A 233 9.97 -23.26 -13.58
C ALA A 233 10.12 -21.77 -13.89
N SER A 234 9.80 -20.90 -12.93
CA SER A 234 9.80 -19.47 -13.11
C SER A 234 11.23 -18.92 -13.11
N GLY A 235 11.49 -17.95 -13.99
CA GLY A 235 12.80 -17.31 -14.12
C GLY A 235 13.08 -16.30 -13.00
N GLU A 236 13.94 -15.32 -13.29
CA GLU A 236 14.21 -14.21 -12.37
C GLU A 236 12.89 -13.50 -11.98
N LYS A 237 12.68 -13.33 -10.67
CA LYS A 237 11.50 -12.69 -10.12
C LYS A 237 11.54 -11.19 -10.40
N LYS A 238 10.59 -10.74 -11.21
CA LYS A 238 10.40 -9.33 -11.57
C LYS A 238 8.93 -9.01 -11.50
N SER A 239 8.63 -7.75 -11.22
CA SER A 239 7.26 -7.26 -11.14
C SER A 239 7.04 -6.22 -12.21
N ALA A 240 5.95 -6.36 -12.96
CA ALA A 240 5.47 -5.36 -13.92
C ALA A 240 4.15 -4.76 -13.42
N VAL A 241 3.76 -3.62 -13.97
CA VAL A 241 2.54 -2.90 -13.60
C VAL A 241 1.73 -2.60 -14.85
N ARG A 242 0.57 -3.23 -14.97
CA ARG A 242 -0.42 -2.86 -15.98
C ARG A 242 -1.35 -1.79 -15.41
N ARG A 243 -1.23 -0.57 -15.92
CA ARG A 243 -2.09 0.56 -15.52
C ARG A 243 -3.37 0.63 -16.34
N LEU A 244 -4.43 1.13 -15.73
CA LEU A 244 -5.70 1.46 -16.38
C LEU A 244 -6.30 2.73 -15.79
N ARG A 245 -7.08 3.44 -16.59
CA ARG A 245 -7.96 4.53 -16.14
C ARG A 245 -9.40 4.06 -16.26
N VAL A 246 -10.17 4.17 -15.18
CA VAL A 246 -11.62 3.98 -15.23
C VAL A 246 -12.22 5.26 -15.79
N ASP A 247 -13.05 5.15 -16.81
CA ASP A 247 -13.65 6.35 -17.42
C ASP A 247 -14.52 7.13 -16.43
N ASP A 248 -14.67 8.43 -16.69
CA ASP A 248 -15.28 9.36 -15.74
C ASP A 248 -16.77 9.01 -15.47
N ASP A 249 -17.49 8.54 -16.51
CA ASP A 249 -18.89 8.08 -16.38
C ASP A 249 -18.99 6.86 -15.45
N LEU A 250 -18.09 5.89 -15.62
CA LEU A 250 -18.04 4.68 -14.81
C LEU A 250 -17.61 4.97 -13.38
N THR A 251 -16.66 5.89 -13.21
CA THR A 251 -16.25 6.40 -11.90
C THR A 251 -17.42 7.08 -11.20
N GLY A 252 -18.15 7.95 -11.90
CA GLY A 252 -19.38 8.57 -11.39
C GLY A 252 -20.41 7.55 -10.93
N ALA A 253 -20.68 6.52 -11.75
CA ALA A 253 -21.61 5.45 -11.42
C ALA A 253 -21.20 4.67 -10.15
N VAL A 254 -19.91 4.40 -9.96
CA VAL A 254 -19.38 3.78 -8.73
C VAL A 254 -19.62 4.67 -7.51
N LEU A 255 -19.31 5.98 -7.62
CA LEU A 255 -19.48 6.94 -6.52
C LEU A 255 -20.96 7.09 -6.14
N ASP A 256 -21.85 7.15 -7.13
CA ASP A 256 -23.29 7.26 -6.92
C ASP A 256 -23.85 5.98 -6.28
N LEU A 257 -23.45 4.80 -6.77
CA LEU A 257 -23.88 3.54 -6.19
C LEU A 257 -23.41 3.39 -4.73
N ALA A 258 -22.17 3.79 -4.42
CA ALA A 258 -21.66 3.81 -3.05
C ALA A 258 -22.54 4.70 -2.15
N ARG A 259 -22.86 5.91 -2.62
CA ARG A 259 -23.73 6.86 -1.89
C ARG A 259 -25.13 6.29 -1.67
N ASP A 260 -25.78 5.80 -2.72
CA ASP A 260 -27.16 5.31 -2.70
C ASP A 260 -27.34 4.07 -1.82
N THR A 261 -26.31 3.22 -1.75
CA THR A 261 -26.34 1.99 -0.96
C THR A 261 -25.75 2.14 0.44
N ARG A 262 -25.25 3.34 0.78
CA ARG A 262 -24.51 3.60 2.03
C ARG A 262 -23.34 2.63 2.22
N CYS A 263 -22.65 2.36 1.12
CA CYS A 263 -21.40 1.60 1.06
C CYS A 263 -20.23 2.56 0.83
N SER A 264 -19.00 2.13 1.15
CA SER A 264 -17.82 2.84 0.66
C SER A 264 -17.54 2.45 -0.80
N VAL A 265 -16.75 3.27 -1.50
CA VAL A 265 -16.23 2.94 -2.84
C VAL A 265 -15.47 1.61 -2.80
N PHE A 266 -14.66 1.41 -1.76
CA PHE A 266 -14.00 0.12 -1.50
C PHE A 266 -14.99 -1.05 -1.48
N MET A 267 -16.10 -0.96 -0.74
CA MET A 267 -17.09 -2.05 -0.69
C MET A 267 -17.73 -2.33 -2.05
N VAL A 268 -18.04 -1.28 -2.84
CA VAL A 268 -18.57 -1.43 -4.21
C VAL A 268 -17.57 -2.14 -5.10
N MET A 269 -16.32 -1.67 -5.11
CA MET A 269 -15.24 -2.23 -5.92
C MET A 269 -14.87 -3.66 -5.52
N THR A 270 -14.87 -3.98 -4.22
CA THR A 270 -14.69 -5.36 -3.75
C THR A 270 -15.86 -6.26 -4.16
N ALA A 271 -17.10 -5.75 -4.16
CA ALA A 271 -18.25 -6.52 -4.64
C ALA A 271 -18.14 -6.80 -6.15
N VAL A 272 -17.68 -5.82 -6.95
CA VAL A 272 -17.35 -6.02 -8.37
C VAL A 272 -16.27 -7.09 -8.50
N TYR A 273 -15.22 -7.02 -7.70
CA TYR A 273 -14.13 -8.01 -7.72
C TYR A 273 -14.61 -9.41 -7.37
N ASN A 274 -15.55 -9.57 -6.42
CA ASN A 274 -16.13 -10.88 -6.10
C ASN A 274 -16.88 -11.49 -7.29
N VAL A 275 -17.67 -10.69 -8.02
CA VAL A 275 -18.36 -11.16 -9.23
C VAL A 275 -17.35 -11.46 -10.35
N PHE A 276 -16.31 -10.63 -10.49
CA PHE A 276 -15.22 -10.88 -11.42
C PHE A 276 -14.52 -12.22 -11.14
N LEU A 277 -14.21 -12.53 -9.88
CA LEU A 277 -13.63 -13.82 -9.48
C LEU A 277 -14.58 -14.98 -9.75
N ASN A 278 -15.88 -14.84 -9.47
CA ASN A 278 -16.87 -15.85 -9.85
C ASN A 278 -16.83 -16.13 -11.37
N ARG A 279 -16.76 -15.08 -12.20
CA ARG A 279 -16.71 -15.23 -13.67
C ARG A 279 -15.43 -15.84 -14.20
N MET A 280 -14.31 -15.58 -13.54
CA MET A 280 -13.00 -16.08 -13.97
C MET A 280 -12.72 -17.49 -13.49
N LEU A 281 -13.19 -17.84 -12.29
CA LEU A 281 -12.76 -19.05 -11.57
C LEU A 281 -13.90 -20.06 -11.33
N ASP A 282 -15.14 -19.72 -11.68
CA ASP A 282 -16.32 -20.57 -11.46
C ASP A 282 -16.53 -20.96 -9.99
N ILE A 283 -16.33 -19.99 -9.09
CA ILE A 283 -16.48 -20.17 -7.63
C ILE A 283 -17.55 -19.26 -7.06
N THR A 284 -18.25 -19.74 -6.03
CA THR A 284 -19.25 -18.93 -5.29
C THR A 284 -18.81 -18.53 -3.90
N ASP A 285 -17.97 -19.33 -3.24
CA ASP A 285 -17.34 -18.98 -1.97
C ASP A 285 -16.03 -18.22 -2.25
N VAL A 286 -16.12 -16.90 -2.37
CA VAL A 286 -15.01 -16.06 -2.80
C VAL A 286 -14.23 -15.57 -1.59
N VAL A 287 -12.94 -15.85 -1.54
CA VAL A 287 -12.03 -15.32 -0.52
C VAL A 287 -10.91 -14.53 -1.20
N VAL A 288 -10.90 -13.22 -0.99
CA VAL A 288 -9.84 -12.30 -1.48
C VAL A 288 -9.17 -11.65 -0.29
N PHE A 289 -7.88 -11.32 -0.35
CA PHE A 289 -7.28 -10.43 0.63
C PHE A 289 -7.27 -8.97 0.16
N THR A 290 -7.60 -8.07 1.07
CA THR A 290 -7.28 -6.64 0.95
C THR A 290 -6.08 -6.31 1.82
N VAL A 291 -5.51 -5.12 1.65
CA VAL A 291 -4.54 -4.56 2.58
C VAL A 291 -5.21 -3.42 3.34
N SER A 292 -5.18 -3.49 4.67
CA SER A 292 -5.65 -2.40 5.54
C SER A 292 -4.46 -1.52 5.94
N SER A 293 -4.73 -0.26 6.30
CA SER A 293 -3.66 0.67 6.72
C SER A 293 -2.98 0.29 8.05
N GLY A 294 -3.58 -0.59 8.85
CA GLY A 294 -3.09 -0.97 10.19
C GLY A 294 -3.12 0.16 11.24
N ARG A 295 -3.53 1.37 10.86
CA ARG A 295 -3.47 2.59 11.70
C ARG A 295 -4.76 2.86 12.47
N GLY A 296 -5.27 1.84 13.15
CA GLY A 296 -6.52 1.94 13.93
C GLY A 296 -6.43 2.78 15.20
N GLN A 297 -5.21 3.04 15.70
CA GLN A 297 -4.97 3.84 16.91
C GLN A 297 -4.52 5.25 16.55
N ALA A 298 -5.20 6.25 17.12
CA ALA A 298 -4.93 7.67 16.86
C ALA A 298 -3.45 8.06 17.09
N ARG A 299 -2.83 7.51 18.15
CA ARG A 299 -1.41 7.76 18.50
C ARG A 299 -0.43 7.47 17.34
N PHE A 300 -0.72 6.48 16.50
CA PHE A 300 0.19 6.02 15.44
C PHE A 300 -0.22 6.47 14.04
N GLN A 301 -1.23 7.34 13.91
CA GLN A 301 -1.70 7.79 12.59
C GLN A 301 -0.61 8.54 11.80
N GLU A 302 0.27 9.27 12.49
CA GLU A 302 1.36 10.03 11.88
C GLU A 302 2.73 9.34 11.99
N THR A 303 2.79 8.11 12.52
CA THR A 303 4.05 7.39 12.69
C THR A 303 4.54 6.85 11.34
N VAL A 304 5.78 7.12 10.94
CA VAL A 304 6.39 6.47 9.77
C VAL A 304 6.75 5.03 10.11
N GLY A 305 6.32 4.08 9.28
CA GLY A 305 6.53 2.65 9.50
C GLY A 305 5.73 1.76 8.53
N GLY A 306 6.02 0.46 8.50
CA GLY A 306 5.28 -0.51 7.70
C GLY A 306 4.04 -1.05 8.41
N PHE A 307 2.93 -0.30 8.44
CA PHE A 307 1.72 -0.68 9.19
C PHE A 307 0.76 -1.58 8.42
N PHE A 308 0.94 -1.70 7.10
CA PHE A 308 0.03 -2.44 6.22
C PHE A 308 -0.28 -3.84 6.75
N ASN A 309 -1.56 -4.22 6.82
CA ASN A 309 -1.96 -5.52 7.32
C ASN A 309 -2.90 -6.20 6.31
N PRO A 310 -2.47 -7.30 5.66
CA PRO A 310 -3.34 -8.11 4.83
C PRO A 310 -4.55 -8.61 5.62
N MET A 311 -5.71 -8.67 4.98
CA MET A 311 -6.95 -9.07 5.63
C MET A 311 -7.84 -9.84 4.66
N PRO A 312 -8.22 -11.09 4.98
CA PRO A 312 -9.10 -11.87 4.13
C PRO A 312 -10.53 -11.37 4.22
N LEU A 313 -11.22 -11.39 3.09
CA LEU A 313 -12.62 -11.04 2.91
C LEU A 313 -13.31 -12.22 2.22
N ARG A 314 -14.04 -13.03 2.99
CA ARG A 314 -14.85 -14.14 2.48
C ARG A 314 -16.28 -13.68 2.21
N THR A 315 -16.73 -13.82 0.97
CA THR A 315 -18.10 -13.52 0.56
C THR A 315 -18.64 -14.71 -0.26
N ASP A 316 -19.64 -15.39 0.29
CA ASP A 316 -20.44 -16.33 -0.51
C ASP A 316 -21.39 -15.54 -1.41
N VAL A 317 -21.24 -15.67 -2.72
CA VAL A 317 -22.10 -15.05 -3.74
C VAL A 317 -23.19 -16.00 -4.27
N ALA A 318 -23.26 -17.25 -3.80
CA ALA A 318 -24.26 -18.21 -4.23
C ALA A 318 -25.69 -17.69 -4.00
N GLY A 319 -26.52 -17.80 -5.05
CA GLY A 319 -27.93 -17.40 -5.00
C GLY A 319 -28.19 -15.90 -4.91
N CYS A 320 -27.19 -15.03 -5.10
CA CYS A 320 -27.44 -13.61 -5.34
C CYS A 320 -28.18 -13.44 -6.67
N ALA A 321 -29.29 -12.70 -6.68
CA ALA A 321 -30.12 -12.48 -7.86
C ALA A 321 -29.75 -11.18 -8.61
N SER A 322 -29.02 -10.28 -7.95
CA SER A 322 -28.59 -8.97 -8.46
C SER A 322 -27.20 -8.60 -7.94
N PHE A 323 -26.61 -7.56 -8.52
CA PHE A 323 -25.36 -7.00 -8.00
C PHE A 323 -25.54 -6.38 -6.60
N ARG A 324 -26.71 -5.78 -6.32
CA ARG A 324 -27.02 -5.25 -4.98
C ARG A 324 -26.98 -6.33 -3.90
N ASP A 325 -27.41 -7.56 -4.21
CA ASP A 325 -27.35 -8.67 -3.25
C ASP A 325 -25.90 -8.99 -2.88
N VAL A 326 -25.00 -9.03 -3.88
CA VAL A 326 -23.57 -9.23 -3.67
C VAL A 326 -23.01 -8.09 -2.80
N LEU A 327 -23.33 -6.83 -3.14
CA LEU A 327 -22.87 -5.67 -2.39
C LEU A 327 -23.32 -5.69 -0.92
N VAL A 328 -24.55 -6.11 -0.64
CA VAL A 328 -25.05 -6.26 0.75
C VAL A 328 -24.24 -7.30 1.51
N ARG A 329 -23.91 -8.44 0.88
CA ARG A 329 -23.07 -9.47 1.50
C ARG A 329 -21.63 -8.97 1.71
N THR A 330 -21.03 -8.35 0.70
CA THR A 330 -19.69 -7.77 0.79
C THR A 330 -19.58 -6.70 1.85
N ARG A 331 -20.59 -5.82 2.00
CA ARG A 331 -20.65 -4.83 3.08
C ARG A 331 -20.63 -5.50 4.45
N ARG A 332 -21.40 -6.58 4.65
CA ARG A 332 -21.41 -7.34 5.91
C ARG A 332 -20.03 -7.94 6.19
N THR A 333 -19.41 -8.57 5.19
CA THR A 333 -18.06 -9.14 5.29
C THR A 333 -17.03 -8.08 5.68
N CYS A 334 -17.01 -6.94 4.98
CA CYS A 334 -16.08 -5.85 5.25
C CYS A 334 -16.24 -5.31 6.68
N LEU A 335 -17.48 -5.01 7.10
CA LEU A 335 -17.73 -4.50 8.45
C LEU A 335 -17.33 -5.51 9.53
N GLY A 336 -17.61 -6.80 9.33
CA GLY A 336 -17.19 -7.87 10.24
C GLY A 336 -15.67 -7.98 10.33
N ALA A 337 -14.97 -7.98 9.19
CA ALA A 337 -13.53 -8.08 9.11
C ALA A 337 -12.83 -6.90 9.80
N TYR A 338 -13.18 -5.66 9.46
CA TYR A 338 -12.58 -4.47 10.08
C TYR A 338 -12.89 -4.37 11.57
N SER A 339 -14.08 -4.79 12.03
CA SER A 339 -14.43 -4.77 13.46
C SER A 339 -13.65 -5.79 14.30
N ASN A 340 -13.10 -6.83 13.66
CA ASN A 340 -12.35 -7.90 14.32
C ASN A 340 -10.90 -7.97 13.81
N GLN A 341 -10.39 -6.88 13.24
CA GLN A 341 -9.04 -6.84 12.69
C GLN A 341 -7.99 -7.21 13.76
N ILE A 342 -7.14 -8.17 13.40
CA ILE A 342 -5.94 -8.60 14.12
C ILE A 342 -4.81 -8.79 13.10
N PRO A 343 -3.54 -8.87 13.52
CA PRO A 343 -2.43 -9.11 12.61
C PRO A 343 -2.64 -10.37 11.79
N PHE A 344 -2.35 -10.30 10.49
CA PHE A 344 -2.61 -11.40 9.57
C PHE A 344 -1.91 -12.70 9.96
N ALA A 345 -0.70 -12.61 10.52
CA ALA A 345 0.04 -13.76 11.05
C ALA A 345 -0.78 -14.55 12.09
N GLN A 346 -1.58 -13.87 12.93
CA GLN A 346 -2.46 -14.51 13.90
C GLN A 346 -3.67 -15.18 13.23
N VAL A 347 -4.23 -14.56 12.19
CA VAL A 347 -5.33 -15.15 11.40
C VAL A 347 -4.86 -16.44 10.72
N MET A 348 -3.67 -16.40 10.11
CA MET A 348 -3.06 -17.55 9.42
C MET A 348 -2.75 -18.70 10.36
N ALA A 349 -2.26 -18.42 11.58
CA ALA A 349 -1.99 -19.45 12.59
C ALA A 349 -3.24 -20.27 12.95
N ASP A 350 -4.42 -19.63 12.99
CA ASP A 350 -5.69 -20.29 13.29
C ASP A 350 -6.41 -20.84 12.04
N SER A 351 -5.99 -20.44 10.84
CA SER A 351 -6.60 -20.82 9.56
C SER A 351 -5.54 -21.30 8.56
N PRO A 352 -4.77 -22.37 8.85
CA PRO A 352 -3.63 -22.77 8.03
C PRO A 352 -4.03 -23.20 6.59
N GLY A 353 -5.28 -23.62 6.37
CA GLY A 353 -5.80 -23.94 5.05
C GLY A 353 -5.84 -22.72 4.11
N LEU A 354 -6.06 -21.53 4.68
CA LEU A 354 -6.21 -20.28 3.94
C LEU A 354 -5.00 -20.01 3.04
N GLY A 355 -3.80 -20.35 3.53
CA GLY A 355 -2.53 -20.09 2.85
C GLY A 355 -2.11 -21.12 1.80
N ARG A 356 -2.82 -22.24 1.65
CA ARG A 356 -2.42 -23.32 0.71
C ARG A 356 -2.22 -22.84 -0.72
N PRO A 357 -3.06 -21.94 -1.28
CA PRO A 357 -2.85 -21.46 -2.65
C PRO A 357 -1.55 -20.67 -2.85
N PHE A 358 -1.00 -20.02 -1.82
CA PHE A 358 0.33 -19.37 -1.93
C PHE A 358 1.46 -20.39 -2.13
N LEU A 359 1.28 -21.61 -1.67
CA LEU A 359 2.29 -22.68 -1.76
C LEU A 359 2.13 -23.56 -3.01
N ALA A 360 1.01 -23.43 -3.72
CA ALA A 360 0.76 -24.20 -4.93
C ALA A 360 1.61 -23.66 -6.09
N ASP A 361 2.10 -24.59 -6.92
CA ASP A 361 3.11 -24.32 -7.93
C ASP A 361 2.54 -23.63 -9.17
N ASP A 362 1.28 -23.89 -9.50
CA ASP A 362 0.62 -23.51 -10.75
C ASP A 362 -0.44 -22.42 -10.59
N VAL A 363 -0.53 -21.80 -9.40
CA VAL A 363 -1.52 -20.76 -9.11
C VAL A 363 -0.92 -19.54 -8.43
N SER A 364 -1.65 -18.44 -8.50
CA SER A 364 -1.30 -17.14 -7.95
C SER A 364 -2.50 -16.52 -7.25
N VAL A 365 -2.31 -16.08 -6.01
CA VAL A 365 -3.33 -15.34 -5.25
C VAL A 365 -3.27 -13.87 -5.61
N HIS A 366 -4.41 -13.27 -5.96
CA HIS A 366 -4.49 -11.85 -6.33
C HIS A 366 -5.15 -11.03 -5.22
N GLY A 367 -4.42 -10.06 -4.68
CA GLY A 367 -4.93 -9.10 -3.70
C GLY A 367 -5.73 -7.97 -4.36
N PHE A 368 -6.61 -7.33 -3.59
CA PHE A 368 -7.43 -6.21 -4.07
C PHE A 368 -7.53 -5.10 -3.02
N GLN A 369 -7.07 -3.90 -3.36
CA GLN A 369 -7.13 -2.73 -2.48
C GLN A 369 -7.60 -1.47 -3.22
N VAL A 370 -8.24 -0.58 -2.46
CA VAL A 370 -8.69 0.73 -2.95
C VAL A 370 -8.23 1.79 -1.96
N PHE A 371 -7.44 2.75 -2.44
CA PHE A 371 -7.12 3.96 -1.72
C PHE A 371 -8.08 5.07 -2.12
N GLN A 372 -8.58 5.78 -1.11
CA GLN A 372 -9.41 6.95 -1.32
C GLN A 372 -8.69 8.14 -0.68
N PHE A 373 -8.28 9.09 -1.49
CA PHE A 373 -7.55 10.26 -1.05
C PHE A 373 -8.49 11.47 -0.96
N PRO A 374 -8.61 12.16 0.19
CA PRO A 374 -9.14 13.51 0.23
C PRO A 374 -8.27 14.48 -0.59
N GLU A 375 -8.91 15.49 -1.19
CA GLU A 375 -8.30 16.54 -2.04
C GLU A 375 -7.05 17.20 -1.39
N VAL A 376 -7.02 17.30 -0.06
CA VAL A 376 -5.91 17.88 0.72
C VAL A 376 -4.58 17.13 0.55
N MET A 377 -4.62 15.86 0.13
CA MET A 377 -3.39 15.09 -0.15
C MET A 377 -2.87 15.29 -1.58
N ASN A 378 -3.69 15.84 -2.49
CA ASN A 378 -3.33 15.93 -3.91
C ASN A 378 -2.59 17.23 -4.25
N ALA A 379 -2.94 18.34 -3.60
CA ALA A 379 -2.25 19.62 -3.78
C ALA A 379 -2.19 20.42 -2.46
N GLU A 380 -1.01 20.87 -2.06
CA GLU A 380 -0.80 21.70 -0.86
C GLU A 380 0.14 22.86 -1.19
N VAL A 381 -0.21 24.06 -0.75
CA VAL A 381 0.70 25.22 -0.76
C VAL A 381 1.36 25.31 0.61
N VAL A 382 2.70 25.17 0.64
CA VAL A 382 3.49 25.19 1.87
C VAL A 382 4.58 26.24 1.75
N GLY A 383 4.44 27.36 2.46
CA GLY A 383 5.35 28.48 2.34
C GLY A 383 5.22 29.15 0.97
N ASP A 384 6.28 29.12 0.16
CA ASP A 384 6.38 29.69 -1.17
C ASP A 384 6.33 28.66 -2.32
N VAL A 385 6.07 27.39 -2.01
CA VAL A 385 5.94 26.31 -3.01
C VAL A 385 4.56 25.66 -3.00
N GLU A 386 4.10 25.27 -4.18
CA GLU A 386 2.95 24.39 -4.37
C GLU A 386 3.45 22.99 -4.69
N LEU A 387 2.91 21.99 -3.98
CA LEU A 387 3.22 20.58 -4.14
C LEU A 387 1.99 19.87 -4.70
N THR A 388 2.14 19.12 -5.79
CA THR A 388 1.06 18.29 -6.35
C THR A 388 1.57 16.87 -6.57
N GLU A 389 0.88 15.85 -6.04
CA GLU A 389 1.30 14.46 -6.26
C GLU A 389 1.19 14.07 -7.74
N ILE A 390 2.20 13.35 -8.24
CA ILE A 390 2.25 12.85 -9.61
C ILE A 390 1.43 11.57 -9.68
N ARG A 391 0.31 11.66 -10.40
CA ARG A 391 -0.49 10.50 -10.78
C ARG A 391 0.12 9.82 -11.99
N ARG A 392 0.16 8.49 -11.97
CA ARG A 392 0.89 7.68 -12.96
C ARG A 392 -0.08 6.96 -13.90
N VAL A 393 0.16 7.09 -15.20
CA VAL A 393 -0.60 6.46 -16.29
C VAL A 393 0.29 5.73 -17.29
N LEU A 394 1.61 5.99 -17.30
CA LEU A 394 2.54 5.29 -18.19
C LEU A 394 2.65 3.79 -17.86
N PRO A 395 2.79 2.92 -18.88
CA PRO A 395 3.06 1.50 -18.68
C PRO A 395 4.41 1.30 -18.00
N GLN A 396 4.58 0.17 -17.32
CA GLN A 396 5.80 -0.13 -16.58
C GLN A 396 6.08 -1.63 -16.59
N ASP A 397 7.11 -2.00 -17.36
CA ASP A 397 7.51 -3.40 -17.56
C ASP A 397 8.35 -3.94 -16.39
N LEU A 398 8.90 -3.03 -15.58
CA LEU A 398 9.66 -3.34 -14.37
C LEU A 398 9.36 -2.29 -13.29
N GLY A 399 9.01 -2.75 -12.11
CA GLY A 399 8.76 -1.90 -10.95
C GLY A 399 9.16 -2.54 -9.64
N SER A 400 8.64 -1.96 -8.57
CA SER A 400 8.89 -2.44 -7.22
C SER A 400 8.45 -3.90 -7.07
N ASP A 401 9.15 -4.65 -6.22
CA ASP A 401 8.89 -6.07 -6.07
C ASP A 401 7.54 -6.34 -5.41
N LEU A 402 6.88 -7.39 -5.87
CA LEU A 402 5.71 -7.97 -5.24
C LEU A 402 6.13 -9.34 -4.70
N PRO A 403 6.04 -9.58 -3.38
CA PRO A 403 6.56 -10.80 -2.77
C PRO A 403 5.98 -12.09 -3.35
N ASP A 404 4.71 -12.12 -3.76
CA ASP A 404 4.14 -13.23 -4.52
C ASP A 404 2.80 -12.82 -5.13
N GLY A 405 2.48 -13.37 -6.30
CA GLY A 405 1.20 -13.28 -6.96
C GLY A 405 0.93 -11.99 -7.74
N ALA A 406 -0.23 -11.37 -7.47
CA ALA A 406 -0.62 -10.10 -8.09
C ALA A 406 -1.39 -9.21 -7.11
N LEU A 407 -1.38 -7.89 -7.33
CA LEU A 407 -2.06 -6.92 -6.49
C LEU A 407 -2.76 -5.86 -7.34
N TRP A 408 -4.08 -5.79 -7.20
CA TRP A 408 -4.89 -4.73 -7.74
C TRP A 408 -4.92 -3.55 -6.79
N THR A 409 -4.60 -2.37 -7.29
CA THR A 409 -4.67 -1.11 -6.53
C THR A 409 -5.48 -0.10 -7.31
N PHE A 410 -6.50 0.48 -6.67
CA PHE A 410 -7.27 1.58 -7.24
C PHE A 410 -7.14 2.84 -6.38
N ASP A 411 -6.73 3.94 -7.00
CA ASP A 411 -6.64 5.25 -6.38
C ASP A 411 -7.82 6.10 -6.84
N VAL A 412 -8.66 6.49 -5.88
CA VAL A 412 -9.91 7.22 -6.13
C VAL A 412 -9.78 8.65 -5.60
N ASP A 413 -9.78 9.59 -6.54
CA ASP A 413 -9.96 11.01 -6.28
C ASP A 413 -11.45 11.34 -6.40
N THR A 414 -12.12 11.41 -5.26
CA THR A 414 -13.56 11.70 -5.22
C THR A 414 -13.90 13.15 -5.57
N ALA A 415 -12.95 14.09 -5.44
CA ALA A 415 -13.19 15.50 -5.74
C ALA A 415 -13.22 15.73 -7.26
N ASN A 416 -12.32 15.06 -7.99
CA ASN A 416 -12.20 15.18 -9.44
C ASN A 416 -12.91 14.06 -10.22
N GLN A 417 -13.65 13.18 -9.54
CA GLN A 417 -14.30 11.99 -10.12
C GLN A 417 -13.33 11.14 -10.95
N ASP A 418 -12.12 10.95 -10.45
CA ASP A 418 -11.07 10.25 -11.19
C ASP A 418 -10.62 8.99 -10.45
N MET A 419 -10.59 7.88 -11.17
CA MET A 419 -10.18 6.58 -10.65
C MET A 419 -9.11 5.98 -11.56
N LEU A 420 -7.90 5.87 -11.01
CA LEU A 420 -6.79 5.16 -11.64
C LEU A 420 -6.67 3.79 -10.98
N GLY A 421 -6.40 2.78 -11.79
CA GLY A 421 -6.16 1.42 -11.34
C GLY A 421 -4.83 0.90 -11.86
N CYS A 422 -4.24 -0.03 -11.13
CA CYS A 422 -3.18 -0.85 -11.67
C CYS A 422 -3.29 -2.29 -11.17
N LEU A 423 -2.75 -3.21 -11.97
CA LEU A 423 -2.47 -4.57 -11.58
C LEU A 423 -0.95 -4.76 -11.62
N GLN A 424 -0.35 -4.88 -10.45
CA GLN A 424 1.04 -5.30 -10.31
C GLN A 424 1.09 -6.83 -10.31
N TYR A 425 2.00 -7.43 -11.05
CA TYR A 425 2.09 -8.89 -11.19
C TYR A 425 3.53 -9.34 -11.41
N ASN A 426 3.82 -10.57 -10.97
CA ASN A 426 5.11 -11.21 -11.20
C ASN A 426 5.23 -11.71 -12.66
N THR A 427 6.18 -11.18 -13.44
CA THR A 427 6.35 -11.51 -14.88
C THR A 427 6.91 -12.91 -15.11
N ASN A 428 7.53 -13.51 -14.10
CA ASN A 428 7.91 -14.92 -14.10
C ASN A 428 6.71 -15.87 -13.97
N LEU A 429 5.53 -15.36 -13.53
CA LEU A 429 4.28 -16.14 -13.38
C LEU A 429 3.24 -15.84 -14.46
N PHE A 430 3.19 -14.62 -15.00
CA PHE A 430 2.20 -14.23 -16.02
C PHE A 430 2.80 -13.57 -17.27
N ASP A 431 2.21 -13.88 -18.42
CA ASP A 431 2.44 -13.17 -19.68
C ASP A 431 1.57 -11.91 -19.72
N GLU A 432 2.05 -10.87 -20.42
CA GLU A 432 1.31 -9.61 -20.58
C GLU A 432 -0.09 -9.84 -21.19
N ALA A 433 -0.21 -10.72 -22.20
CA ALA A 433 -1.49 -11.02 -22.84
C ALA A 433 -2.54 -11.62 -21.88
N THR A 434 -2.10 -12.41 -20.90
CA THR A 434 -2.97 -12.97 -19.85
C THR A 434 -3.45 -11.86 -18.93
N ILE A 435 -2.53 -10.99 -18.48
CA ILE A 435 -2.85 -9.83 -17.65
C ILE A 435 -3.80 -8.86 -18.36
N ASP A 436 -3.62 -8.62 -19.65
CA ASP A 436 -4.49 -7.78 -20.46
C ASP A 436 -5.91 -8.33 -20.51
N THR A 437 -6.03 -9.64 -20.71
CA THR A 437 -7.34 -10.33 -20.70
C THR A 437 -8.01 -10.22 -19.32
N VAL A 438 -7.25 -10.37 -18.25
CA VAL A 438 -7.69 -10.23 -16.85
C VAL A 438 -8.20 -8.81 -16.58
N VAL A 439 -7.43 -7.78 -16.97
CA VAL A 439 -7.79 -6.36 -16.81
C VAL A 439 -9.02 -5.99 -17.64
N ASP A 440 -9.05 -6.36 -18.92
CA ASP A 440 -10.17 -6.08 -19.80
C ASP A 440 -11.46 -6.74 -19.30
N THR A 441 -11.36 -7.95 -18.75
CA THR A 441 -12.51 -8.65 -18.18
C THR A 441 -13.01 -7.97 -16.92
N PHE A 442 -12.11 -7.53 -16.03
CA PHE A 442 -12.49 -6.75 -14.86
C PHE A 442 -13.24 -5.47 -15.26
N VAL A 443 -12.74 -4.70 -16.23
CA VAL A 443 -13.38 -3.45 -16.68
C VAL A 443 -14.76 -3.72 -17.29
N ARG A 444 -14.93 -4.80 -18.08
CA ARG A 444 -16.24 -5.21 -18.61
C ARG A 444 -17.22 -5.58 -17.50
N VAL A 445 -16.77 -6.31 -16.49
CA VAL A 445 -17.59 -6.70 -15.32
C VAL A 445 -17.98 -5.45 -14.53
N LEU A 446 -17.03 -4.57 -14.21
CA LEU A 446 -17.27 -3.29 -13.55
C LEU A 446 -18.36 -2.50 -14.28
N ARG A 447 -18.20 -2.27 -15.59
CA ARG A 447 -19.16 -1.52 -16.41
C ARG A 447 -20.56 -2.12 -16.33
N THR A 448 -20.66 -3.44 -16.49
CA THR A 448 -21.95 -4.15 -16.48
C THR A 448 -22.66 -3.98 -15.13
N LEU A 449 -21.94 -4.18 -14.02
CA LEU A 449 -22.54 -4.24 -12.69
C LEU A 449 -22.97 -2.88 -12.14
N VAL A 450 -22.25 -1.81 -12.45
CA VAL A 450 -22.59 -0.48 -11.89
C VAL A 450 -23.54 0.33 -12.79
N THR A 451 -23.67 -0.03 -14.07
CA THR A 451 -24.65 0.61 -14.98
C THR A 451 -26.08 0.14 -14.70
N ASP A 452 -26.27 -1.14 -14.37
CA ASP A 452 -27.58 -1.69 -13.99
C ASP A 452 -27.45 -2.67 -12.80
N PRO A 453 -27.31 -2.14 -11.56
CA PRO A 453 -27.06 -2.96 -10.38
C PRO A 453 -28.22 -3.86 -9.97
N ASP A 454 -29.41 -3.64 -10.54
CA ASP A 454 -30.65 -4.35 -10.27
C ASP A 454 -30.98 -5.39 -11.38
N ALA A 455 -30.21 -5.42 -12.47
CA ALA A 455 -30.33 -6.44 -13.50
C ALA A 455 -30.16 -7.86 -12.93
N PRO A 456 -30.87 -8.87 -13.48
CA PRO A 456 -30.66 -10.26 -13.12
C PRO A 456 -29.20 -10.67 -13.28
N LEU A 457 -28.57 -11.08 -12.18
CA LEU A 457 -27.20 -11.56 -12.16
C LEU A 457 -27.18 -13.09 -12.17
N THR A 458 -26.54 -13.67 -13.18
CA THR A 458 -26.20 -15.09 -13.17
C THR A 458 -24.87 -15.28 -12.45
N ILE A 459 -24.95 -15.93 -11.29
CA ILE A 459 -23.82 -16.55 -10.59
C ILE A 459 -23.74 -17.99 -11.09
N SER A 460 -22.51 -18.44 -11.37
CA SER A 460 -22.26 -19.74 -11.95
C SER A 460 -22.54 -20.93 -11.01
#